data_AF-A0A2D3VML6-F1
#
_entry.id   AF-A0A2D3VML6-F1
#
_cell.length_a   1.000
_cell.length_b   1.000
_cell.length_c   1.000
_cell.angle_alpha   90.00
_cell.angle_beta   90.00
_cell.angle_gamma   90.00
#
_symmetry.space_group_name_H-M   'P 1'
#
loop_
_entity.id
_entity.type
_entity.pdbx_description
1 polymer ?
#
loop_
_entity_poly.entity_id
_entity_poly.type
_entity_poly.pdbx_seq_one_letter_code
_entity_poly.pdbx_strand_id
1 'polypeptide(L)'
;MLFKALLVCATALGAIAAPATNSISQRDPNTHLETRATQPGTGTNNGFWYSYWTDGGGQITYDNGAAGSYSTKWTNVGNFVAGKGWAKGSARVIKYSGSFQTAGNGYLSIYGWAKDPLVEYYIVETFGTYNPSSGSKSIGSVTTDGSVYDIYETTRTNAPSIIGTATFKQYWSVRRNKRVGGTVTMANHFDAWKKAGLVLGTMDYLIVATEGYQSSGSSSITVS
;
A
#
# COMPACT_ATOMS: atom_id res chain seq x y z
N MET A 1 -2.97 6.84 84.84
CA MET A 1 -1.55 7.22 84.69
C MET A 1 -0.73 5.97 84.41
N LEU A 2 -0.30 5.75 83.17
CA LEU A 2 1.09 5.52 82.75
C LEU A 2 1.08 5.05 81.28
N PHE A 3 1.72 5.85 80.43
CA PHE A 3 2.04 5.55 79.04
C PHE A 3 2.95 4.33 78.91
N LYS A 4 2.81 3.57 77.82
CA LYS A 4 3.94 2.94 77.09
C LYS A 4 3.48 2.50 75.70
N ALA A 5 3.77 3.35 74.71
CA ALA A 5 3.74 3.01 73.30
C ALA A 5 5.00 2.17 72.98
N LEU A 6 4.82 1.06 72.25
CA LEU A 6 5.93 0.25 71.76
C LEU A 6 6.15 0.54 70.27
N LEU A 7 7.33 1.08 70.00
CA LEU A 7 7.89 1.43 68.69
C LEU A 7 8.42 0.15 68.03
N VAL A 8 8.00 -0.18 66.81
CA VAL A 8 8.62 -1.23 65.99
C VAL A 8 9.55 -0.54 64.98
N CYS A 9 10.86 -0.73 65.16
CA CYS A 9 11.89 -0.30 64.22
C CYS A 9 11.88 -1.17 62.97
N ALA A 10 11.57 -0.59 61.81
CA ALA A 10 11.84 -1.18 60.51
C ALA A 10 13.30 -0.90 60.12
N THR A 11 14.11 -1.94 59.92
CA THR A 11 15.44 -1.82 59.33
C THR A 11 15.31 -1.60 57.83
N ALA A 12 15.55 -0.37 57.37
CA ALA A 12 15.71 -0.07 55.95
C ALA A 12 17.13 -0.47 55.52
N LEU A 13 17.26 -1.50 54.68
CA LEU A 13 18.49 -1.77 53.94
C LEU A 13 18.64 -0.67 52.88
N GLY A 14 19.56 0.27 53.12
CA GLY A 14 19.93 1.28 52.15
C GLY A 14 20.62 0.64 50.95
N ALA A 15 19.98 0.66 49.78
CA ALA A 15 20.64 0.39 48.53
C ALA A 15 21.49 1.60 48.15
N ILE A 16 22.82 1.44 48.18
CA ILE A 16 23.76 2.44 47.70
C ILE A 16 23.74 2.35 46.17
N ALA A 17 23.00 3.23 45.49
CA ALA A 17 23.10 3.37 44.05
C ALA A 17 24.40 4.11 43.73
N ALA A 18 25.43 3.36 43.29
CA ALA A 18 26.60 3.98 42.68
C ALA A 18 26.19 4.59 41.33
N PRO A 19 26.52 5.86 41.04
CA PRO A 19 26.32 6.39 39.69
C PRO A 19 27.25 5.60 38.77
N ALA A 20 26.67 4.79 37.89
CA ALA A 20 27.43 4.24 36.78
C ALA A 20 27.92 5.42 35.94
N THR A 21 29.22 5.69 35.97
CA THR A 21 29.88 6.56 34.98
C THR A 21 29.92 5.80 33.66
N ASN A 22 28.74 5.58 33.07
CA ASN A 22 28.66 5.17 31.69
C ASN A 22 29.09 6.38 30.88
N SER A 23 30.34 6.36 30.42
CA SER A 23 30.80 7.22 29.34
C SER A 23 29.73 7.14 28.25
N ILE A 24 29.02 8.23 28.02
CA ILE A 24 28.09 8.31 26.90
C ILE A 24 28.99 8.29 25.69
N SER A 25 29.11 7.14 25.02
CA SER A 25 29.89 7.03 23.80
C SER A 25 29.38 8.10 22.84
N GLN A 26 30.24 9.06 22.52
CA GLN A 26 29.96 10.08 21.53
C GLN A 26 29.53 9.37 20.25
N ARG A 27 28.30 9.63 19.78
CA ARG A 27 27.77 9.03 18.56
C ARG A 27 28.71 9.40 17.42
N ASP A 28 29.24 8.40 16.73
CA ASP A 28 30.13 8.59 15.58
C ASP A 28 29.42 9.50 14.56
N PRO A 29 29.97 10.68 14.21
CA PRO A 29 29.37 11.58 13.22
C PRO A 29 29.27 10.95 11.82
N ASN A 30 29.92 9.81 11.57
CA ASN A 30 29.82 9.01 10.35
C ASN A 30 28.80 7.86 10.42
N THR A 31 28.01 7.76 11.50
CA THR A 31 26.81 6.90 11.47
C THR A 31 25.77 7.53 10.55
N HIS A 32 25.82 7.15 9.27
CA HIS A 32 24.67 7.30 8.39
C HIS A 32 23.50 6.57 9.04
N LEU A 33 22.49 7.33 9.46
CA LEU A 33 21.21 6.76 9.84
C LEU A 33 20.66 6.10 8.58
N GLU A 34 20.77 4.78 8.47
CA GLU A 34 20.05 4.00 7.48
C GLU A 34 18.57 4.43 7.55
N THR A 35 18.04 4.93 6.44
CA THR A 35 16.63 5.29 6.36
C THR A 35 15.82 4.05 6.71
N ARG A 36 15.07 4.11 7.82
CA ARG A 36 14.22 2.98 8.21
C ARG A 36 13.12 2.82 7.18
N ALA A 37 12.95 1.60 6.69
CA ALA A 37 11.86 1.23 5.82
C ALA A 37 10.53 1.70 6.40
N THR A 38 9.65 2.20 5.52
CA THR A 38 8.32 2.66 5.92
C THR A 38 7.53 1.48 6.46
N GLN A 39 6.96 1.64 7.67
CA GLN A 39 6.16 0.60 8.29
C GLN A 39 4.79 0.47 7.59
N PRO A 40 4.15 -0.72 7.63
CA PRO A 40 2.80 -0.89 7.12
C PRO A 40 1.84 0.13 7.74
N GLY A 41 0.99 0.73 6.89
CA GLY A 41 0.09 1.80 7.27
C GLY A 41 -0.14 2.78 6.13
N THR A 42 -0.72 3.91 6.49
CA THR A 42 -1.03 4.99 5.55
C THR A 42 -0.53 6.32 6.10
N GLY A 43 -0.38 7.31 5.22
CA GLY A 43 0.06 8.63 5.64
C GLY A 43 0.34 9.56 4.47
N THR A 44 0.97 10.69 4.75
CA THR A 44 1.43 11.63 3.72
C THR A 44 2.94 11.74 3.77
N ASN A 45 3.58 11.71 2.60
CA ASN A 45 5.01 11.92 2.45
C ASN A 45 5.26 12.83 1.25
N ASN A 46 5.99 13.93 1.46
CA ASN A 46 6.37 14.88 0.40
C ASN A 46 5.19 15.36 -0.47
N GLY A 47 4.03 15.59 0.15
CA GLY A 47 2.82 16.08 -0.53
C GLY A 47 1.95 15.00 -1.18
N PHE A 48 2.35 13.72 -1.11
CA PHE A 48 1.58 12.59 -1.65
C PHE A 48 1.05 11.71 -0.53
N TRP A 49 -0.19 11.23 -0.69
CA TRP A 49 -0.70 10.15 0.15
C TRP A 49 0.04 8.85 -0.19
N TYR A 50 0.29 8.00 0.80
CA TYR A 50 0.75 6.64 0.60
C TYR A 50 -0.13 5.64 1.34
N SER A 51 -0.18 4.43 0.79
CA SER A 51 -0.72 3.26 1.46
C SER A 51 0.28 2.12 1.29
N TYR A 52 0.54 1.40 2.38
CA TYR A 52 1.32 0.18 2.39
C TYR A 52 0.63 -0.85 3.30
N TRP A 53 0.08 -1.88 2.68
CA TRP A 53 -0.55 -3.00 3.36
C TRP A 53 0.19 -4.30 3.02
N THR A 54 0.27 -5.21 3.98
CA THR A 54 0.82 -6.57 3.83
C THR A 54 0.07 -7.54 4.74
N ASP A 55 -0.03 -8.80 4.32
CA ASP A 55 -0.50 -9.90 5.17
C ASP A 55 0.57 -10.43 6.14
N GLY A 56 1.78 -9.86 6.11
CA GLY A 56 2.92 -10.26 6.95
C GLY A 56 3.72 -11.44 6.39
N GLY A 57 3.35 -11.98 5.23
CA GLY A 57 4.10 -13.05 4.58
C GLY A 57 5.36 -12.53 3.88
N GLY A 58 6.49 -13.20 4.11
CA GLY A 58 7.76 -12.91 3.45
C GLY A 58 8.46 -11.65 3.95
N GLN A 59 9.32 -11.07 3.11
CA GLN A 59 10.03 -9.83 3.40
C GLN A 59 9.70 -8.76 2.37
N ILE A 60 9.32 -7.57 2.85
CA ILE A 60 9.00 -6.41 2.02
C ILE A 60 9.73 -5.20 2.58
N THR A 61 10.47 -4.52 1.71
CA THR A 61 10.95 -3.17 1.95
C THR A 61 10.11 -2.24 1.09
N TYR A 62 9.43 -1.29 1.73
CA TYR A 62 8.73 -0.18 1.08
C TYR A 62 9.36 1.13 1.54
N ASP A 63 9.85 1.93 0.60
CA ASP A 63 10.49 3.20 0.89
C ASP A 63 9.79 4.34 0.17
N ASN A 64 9.37 5.34 0.96
CA ASN A 64 8.90 6.60 0.43
C ASN A 64 10.08 7.45 -0.04
N GLY A 65 10.11 7.78 -1.33
CA GLY A 65 11.08 8.70 -1.92
C GLY A 65 10.61 10.16 -1.95
N ALA A 66 11.35 11.01 -2.65
CA ALA A 66 10.99 12.41 -2.88
C ALA A 66 9.69 12.54 -3.70
N ALA A 67 8.87 13.55 -3.38
CA ALA A 67 7.59 13.80 -4.06
C ALA A 67 6.74 12.53 -4.23
N GLY A 68 6.28 12.21 -5.44
CA GLY A 68 5.48 11.03 -5.73
C GLY A 68 6.29 9.74 -5.92
N SER A 69 7.60 9.73 -5.63
CA SER A 69 8.45 8.56 -5.75
C SER A 69 8.29 7.59 -4.58
N TYR A 70 8.25 6.29 -4.87
CA TYR A 70 8.41 5.20 -3.90
C TYR A 70 9.15 4.02 -4.54
N SER A 71 9.72 3.15 -3.73
CA SER A 71 10.27 1.88 -4.17
C SER A 71 9.76 0.71 -3.33
N THR A 72 9.72 -0.47 -3.95
CA THR A 72 9.48 -1.73 -3.26
C THR A 72 10.56 -2.74 -3.63
N LYS A 73 10.94 -3.56 -2.67
CA LYS A 73 11.66 -4.81 -2.88
C LYS A 73 11.01 -5.88 -2.03
N TRP A 74 10.65 -7.00 -2.64
CA TRP A 74 9.93 -8.05 -1.93
C TRP A 74 10.46 -9.44 -2.28
N THR A 75 10.42 -10.32 -1.28
CA THR A 75 10.92 -11.69 -1.38
C THR A 75 9.94 -12.65 -0.70
N ASN A 76 9.49 -13.66 -1.45
CA ASN A 76 8.62 -14.75 -1.00
C ASN A 76 7.41 -14.26 -0.19
N VAL A 77 6.74 -13.22 -0.69
CA VAL A 77 5.62 -12.59 0.03
C VAL A 77 4.37 -13.45 -0.02
N GLY A 78 3.49 -13.29 0.97
CA GLY A 78 2.11 -13.76 0.88
C GLY A 78 1.33 -12.85 -0.07
N ASN A 79 0.97 -11.66 0.43
CA ASN A 79 0.42 -10.56 -0.35
C ASN A 79 0.84 -9.20 0.24
N PHE A 80 1.05 -8.22 -0.62
CA PHE A 80 1.17 -6.82 -0.22
C PHE A 80 0.69 -5.89 -1.34
N VAL A 81 0.20 -4.71 -0.96
CA VAL A 81 -0.15 -3.63 -1.89
C VAL A 81 0.45 -2.34 -1.35
N ALA A 82 1.29 -1.68 -2.12
CA ALA A 82 1.97 -0.45 -1.70
C ALA A 82 2.10 0.57 -2.81
N GLY A 83 1.97 1.86 -2.50
CA GLY A 83 2.14 2.91 -3.47
C GLY A 83 1.79 4.31 -2.98
N LYS A 84 1.93 5.29 -3.89
CA LYS A 84 1.64 6.71 -3.64
C LYS A 84 0.56 7.27 -4.55
N GLY A 85 -0.09 8.34 -4.11
CA GLY A 85 -1.13 9.06 -4.85
C GLY A 85 -1.86 10.06 -3.96
N TRP A 86 -3.16 9.88 -3.81
CA TRP A 86 -4.06 10.83 -3.15
C TRP A 86 -4.97 10.16 -2.14
N ALA A 87 -5.19 10.83 -1.00
CA ALA A 87 -6.08 10.36 0.07
C ALA A 87 -7.56 10.35 -0.35
N LYS A 88 -7.90 11.07 -1.43
CA LYS A 88 -9.21 11.05 -2.07
C LYS A 88 -9.06 10.89 -3.58
N GLY A 89 -9.63 9.80 -4.08
CA GLY A 89 -9.73 9.47 -5.48
C GLY A 89 -10.61 10.47 -6.23
N SER A 90 -10.33 10.61 -7.52
CA SER A 90 -11.10 11.42 -8.43
C SER A 90 -10.84 10.98 -9.86
N ALA A 91 -11.63 11.49 -10.81
CA ALA A 91 -11.45 11.26 -12.24
C ALA A 91 -10.23 12.01 -12.83
N ARG A 92 -9.15 12.17 -12.06
CA ARG A 92 -7.93 12.90 -12.43
C ARG A 92 -7.16 12.19 -13.54
N VAL A 93 -6.31 12.95 -14.22
CA VAL A 93 -5.27 12.39 -15.09
C VAL A 93 -4.04 12.11 -14.24
N ILE A 94 -3.53 10.89 -14.30
CA ILE A 94 -2.36 10.45 -13.54
C ILE A 94 -1.21 10.22 -14.50
N LYS A 95 -0.04 10.77 -14.21
CA LYS A 95 1.21 10.42 -14.90
C LYS A 95 2.08 9.63 -13.95
N TYR A 96 2.71 8.58 -14.45
CA TYR A 96 3.70 7.84 -13.68
C TYR A 96 4.83 7.34 -14.57
N SER A 97 5.98 7.07 -13.97
CA SER A 97 7.15 6.51 -14.64
C SER A 97 7.91 5.61 -13.67
N GLY A 98 8.85 4.81 -14.19
CA GLY A 98 9.71 4.00 -13.35
C GLY A 98 10.00 2.60 -13.89
N SER A 99 10.24 1.66 -12.98
CA SER A 99 10.52 0.26 -13.25
C SER A 99 9.63 -0.67 -12.41
N PHE A 100 9.31 -1.83 -12.97
CA PHE A 100 8.60 -2.91 -12.29
C PHE A 100 9.14 -4.25 -12.83
N GLN A 101 9.65 -5.08 -11.93
CA GLN A 101 10.15 -6.41 -12.23
C GLN A 101 9.61 -7.40 -11.21
N THR A 102 9.07 -8.52 -11.68
CA THR A 102 8.60 -9.62 -10.82
C THR A 102 8.93 -10.95 -11.49
N ALA A 103 9.38 -11.93 -10.69
CA ALA A 103 9.62 -13.29 -11.16
C ALA A 103 8.33 -14.15 -11.14
N GLY A 104 7.23 -13.64 -10.57
CA GLY A 104 6.00 -14.38 -10.36
C GLY A 104 4.75 -13.51 -10.49
N ASN A 105 3.75 -13.77 -9.66
CA ASN A 105 2.52 -12.99 -9.67
C ASN A 105 2.73 -11.62 -8.99
N GLY A 106 2.35 -10.57 -9.68
CA GLY A 106 2.46 -9.19 -9.19
C GLY A 106 1.96 -8.21 -10.23
N TYR A 107 1.51 -7.04 -9.77
CA TYR A 107 0.80 -6.05 -10.56
C TYR A 107 1.42 -4.67 -10.39
N LEU A 108 1.38 -3.89 -11.47
CA LEU A 108 1.50 -2.44 -11.42
C LEU A 108 0.21 -1.86 -11.96
N SER A 109 -0.48 -1.10 -11.12
CA SER A 109 -1.82 -0.61 -11.43
C SER A 109 -2.09 0.75 -10.82
N ILE A 110 -3.08 1.45 -11.37
CA ILE A 110 -3.79 2.46 -10.60
C ILE A 110 -4.84 1.73 -9.76
N TYR A 111 -4.79 1.93 -8.45
CA TYR A 111 -5.53 1.16 -7.46
C TYR A 111 -6.25 2.07 -6.48
N GLY A 112 -7.49 1.76 -6.13
CA GLY A 112 -8.22 2.51 -5.13
C GLY A 112 -9.49 1.83 -4.67
N TRP A 113 -10.18 2.53 -3.78
CA TRP A 113 -11.44 2.07 -3.20
C TRP A 113 -12.55 3.10 -3.35
N ALA A 114 -13.79 2.62 -3.33
CA ALA A 114 -14.99 3.41 -3.13
C ALA A 114 -15.85 2.78 -2.03
N LYS A 115 -16.64 3.60 -1.34
CA LYS A 115 -17.59 3.20 -0.29
C LYS A 115 -19.01 3.53 -0.72
N ASP A 116 -19.97 2.73 -0.26
CA ASP A 116 -21.40 2.88 -0.53
C ASP A 116 -21.73 3.01 -2.04
N PRO A 117 -21.54 1.93 -2.83
CA PRO A 117 -21.13 0.58 -2.44
C PRO A 117 -19.62 0.42 -2.21
N LEU A 118 -19.23 -0.58 -1.40
CA LEU A 118 -17.82 -0.95 -1.22
C LEU A 118 -17.29 -1.62 -2.50
N VAL A 119 -16.31 -0.98 -3.13
CA VAL A 119 -15.67 -1.44 -4.35
C VAL A 119 -14.18 -1.23 -4.26
N GLU A 120 -13.41 -2.25 -4.61
CA GLU A 120 -11.98 -2.15 -4.89
C GLU A 120 -11.80 -2.10 -6.41
N TYR A 121 -10.94 -1.23 -6.93
CA TYR A 121 -10.80 -1.10 -8.37
C TYR A 121 -9.35 -0.99 -8.83
N TYR A 122 -9.10 -1.53 -10.02
CA TYR A 122 -7.79 -1.64 -10.63
C TYR A 122 -7.81 -1.19 -12.09
N ILE A 123 -6.87 -0.35 -12.46
CA ILE A 123 -6.46 -0.12 -13.85
C ILE A 123 -5.06 -0.72 -13.98
N VAL A 124 -4.99 -1.97 -14.43
CA VAL A 124 -3.76 -2.77 -14.49
C VAL A 124 -2.97 -2.40 -15.75
N GLU A 125 -1.78 -1.85 -15.55
CA GLU A 125 -0.90 -1.37 -16.62
C GLU A 125 0.10 -2.44 -17.06
N THR A 126 0.59 -3.23 -16.09
CA THR A 126 1.36 -4.45 -16.33
C THR A 126 1.18 -5.44 -15.19
N PHE A 127 1.50 -6.70 -15.46
CA PHE A 127 1.49 -7.79 -14.49
C PHE A 127 2.54 -8.83 -14.85
N GLY A 128 2.92 -9.64 -13.86
CA GLY A 128 3.87 -10.74 -14.02
C GLY A 128 3.30 -11.96 -14.74
N THR A 129 3.46 -13.13 -14.13
CA THR A 129 3.12 -14.43 -14.72
C THR A 129 1.63 -14.76 -14.74
N TYR A 130 0.81 -14.00 -14.00
CA TYR A 130 -0.61 -14.26 -13.85
C TYR A 130 -1.44 -13.02 -14.17
N ASN A 131 -2.42 -13.16 -15.06
CA ASN A 131 -3.37 -12.10 -15.37
C ASN A 131 -4.41 -12.00 -14.24
N PRO A 132 -4.50 -10.86 -13.52
CA PRO A 132 -5.37 -10.73 -12.36
C PRO A 132 -6.86 -10.91 -12.65
N SER A 133 -7.31 -10.72 -13.89
CA SER A 133 -8.72 -10.91 -14.26
C SER A 133 -9.10 -12.34 -14.62
N SER A 134 -8.17 -13.31 -14.53
CA SER A 134 -8.47 -14.71 -14.86
C SER A 134 -9.61 -15.25 -13.99
N GLY A 135 -10.63 -15.82 -14.61
CA GLY A 135 -11.83 -16.32 -13.91
C GLY A 135 -12.86 -15.24 -13.52
N SER A 136 -12.60 -13.96 -13.84
CA SER A 136 -13.55 -12.87 -13.62
C SER A 136 -14.61 -12.82 -14.73
N LYS A 137 -15.77 -12.21 -14.41
CA LYS A 137 -16.83 -11.97 -15.40
C LYS A 137 -16.37 -10.91 -16.39
N SER A 138 -16.30 -11.25 -17.67
CA SER A 138 -16.02 -10.28 -18.74
C SER A 138 -17.22 -9.35 -18.94
N ILE A 139 -16.96 -8.04 -19.00
CA ILE A 139 -17.98 -6.99 -19.10
C ILE A 139 -17.89 -6.27 -20.45
N GLY A 140 -16.70 -6.03 -20.95
CA GLY A 140 -16.48 -5.29 -22.19
C GLY A 140 -15.04 -4.77 -22.29
N SER A 141 -14.84 -3.66 -22.97
CA SER A 141 -13.54 -3.01 -23.07
C SER A 141 -13.65 -1.50 -23.26
N VAL A 142 -12.56 -0.78 -23.04
CA VAL A 142 -12.41 0.64 -23.33
C VAL A 142 -11.07 0.90 -24.01
N THR A 143 -11.08 1.75 -25.03
CA THR A 143 -9.85 2.22 -25.69
C THR A 143 -9.51 3.60 -25.17
N THR A 144 -8.36 3.74 -24.50
CA THR A 144 -7.86 5.00 -23.94
C THR A 144 -6.35 4.95 -23.82
N ASP A 145 -5.69 6.11 -23.77
CA ASP A 145 -4.26 6.23 -23.46
C ASP A 145 -3.34 5.27 -24.27
N GLY A 146 -3.72 5.06 -25.54
CA GLY A 146 -2.98 4.25 -26.51
C GLY A 146 -3.10 2.72 -26.37
N SER A 147 -4.11 2.21 -25.67
CA SER A 147 -4.40 0.76 -25.67
C SER A 147 -5.87 0.45 -25.42
N VAL A 148 -6.21 -0.82 -25.62
CA VAL A 148 -7.48 -1.40 -25.19
C VAL A 148 -7.27 -1.96 -23.78
N TYR A 149 -8.21 -1.64 -22.91
CA TYR A 149 -8.33 -2.22 -21.58
C TYR A 149 -9.56 -3.11 -21.55
N ASP A 150 -9.38 -4.38 -21.24
CA ASP A 150 -10.49 -5.31 -21.03
C ASP A 150 -11.09 -5.10 -19.64
N ILE A 151 -12.42 -5.01 -19.57
CA ILE A 151 -13.17 -4.68 -18.35
C ILE A 151 -13.74 -5.96 -17.75
N TYR A 152 -13.52 -6.15 -16.46
CA TYR A 152 -14.01 -7.31 -15.71
C TYR A 152 -14.62 -6.92 -14.36
N GLU A 153 -15.47 -7.79 -13.86
CA GLU A 153 -16.04 -7.74 -12.52
C GLU A 153 -15.79 -9.07 -11.80
N THR A 154 -15.41 -9.00 -10.52
CA THR A 154 -15.48 -10.16 -9.63
C THR A 154 -16.03 -9.78 -8.26
N THR A 155 -16.40 -10.78 -7.47
CA THR A 155 -16.89 -10.59 -6.10
C THR A 155 -15.93 -11.25 -5.13
N ARG A 156 -15.48 -10.48 -4.13
CA ARG A 156 -14.70 -10.98 -3.00
C ARG A 156 -15.65 -11.19 -1.84
N THR A 157 -15.67 -12.40 -1.28
CA THR A 157 -16.58 -12.78 -0.18
C THR A 157 -15.78 -12.92 1.11
N ASN A 158 -16.23 -12.26 2.18
CA ASN A 158 -15.59 -12.29 3.50
C ASN A 158 -14.06 -12.02 3.45
N ALA A 159 -13.66 -11.03 2.65
CA ALA A 159 -12.26 -10.70 2.39
C ALA A 159 -11.84 -9.42 3.14
N PRO A 160 -10.53 -9.24 3.40
CA PRO A 160 -10.01 -7.97 3.93
C PRO A 160 -10.35 -6.78 3.02
N SER A 161 -10.67 -5.63 3.62
CA SER A 161 -10.98 -4.38 2.92
C SER A 161 -10.62 -3.16 3.78
N ILE A 162 -10.80 -1.97 3.23
CA ILE A 162 -10.60 -0.70 3.94
C ILE A 162 -11.59 -0.46 5.10
N ILE A 163 -12.63 -1.28 5.24
CA ILE A 163 -13.58 -1.23 6.36
C ILE A 163 -13.56 -2.52 7.20
N GLY A 164 -12.47 -3.31 7.11
CA GLY A 164 -12.37 -4.62 7.75
C GLY A 164 -12.84 -5.75 6.85
N THR A 165 -13.24 -6.89 7.42
CA THR A 165 -13.72 -8.05 6.65
C THR A 165 -15.10 -7.76 6.06
N ALA A 166 -15.24 -7.84 4.74
CA ALA A 166 -16.48 -7.53 4.04
C ALA A 166 -16.65 -8.40 2.77
N THR A 167 -17.85 -8.33 2.18
CA THR A 167 -18.12 -8.82 0.83
C THR A 167 -18.26 -7.62 -0.09
N PHE A 168 -17.47 -7.57 -1.17
CA PHE A 168 -17.39 -6.41 -2.07
C PHE A 168 -17.11 -6.80 -3.51
N LYS A 169 -17.32 -5.85 -4.42
CA LYS A 169 -16.99 -6.00 -5.83
C LYS A 169 -15.57 -5.54 -6.12
N GLN A 170 -14.93 -6.20 -7.06
CA GLN A 170 -13.70 -5.72 -7.68
C GLN A 170 -13.97 -5.37 -9.14
N TYR A 171 -13.58 -4.16 -9.55
CA TYR A 171 -13.64 -3.72 -10.93
C TYR A 171 -12.24 -3.65 -11.53
N TRP A 172 -12.10 -4.16 -12.75
CA TRP A 172 -10.81 -4.25 -13.43
C TRP A 172 -10.88 -3.59 -14.79
N SER A 173 -9.84 -2.83 -15.13
CA SER A 173 -9.45 -2.51 -16.50
C SER A 173 -8.05 -3.07 -16.72
N VAL A 174 -7.90 -4.12 -17.52
CA VAL A 174 -6.61 -4.78 -17.75
C VAL A 174 -6.08 -4.40 -19.13
N ARG A 175 -4.93 -3.72 -19.18
CA ARG A 175 -4.30 -3.28 -20.43
C ARG A 175 -3.85 -4.50 -21.25
N ARG A 176 -4.25 -4.57 -22.53
CA ARG A 176 -3.81 -5.67 -23.42
C ARG A 176 -2.31 -5.63 -23.69
N ASN A 177 -1.79 -4.44 -23.97
CA ASN A 177 -0.37 -4.23 -24.20
C ASN A 177 0.27 -3.83 -22.88
N LYS A 178 1.04 -4.69 -22.22
CA LYS A 178 1.68 -4.34 -20.94
C LYS A 178 2.61 -3.13 -21.09
N ARG A 179 2.63 -2.22 -20.11
CA ARG A 179 3.61 -1.13 -20.05
C ARG A 179 3.99 -0.77 -18.61
N VAL A 180 5.14 -0.11 -18.47
CA VAL A 180 5.54 0.55 -17.22
C VAL A 180 5.78 2.02 -17.55
N GLY A 181 4.93 2.88 -16.99
CA GLY A 181 4.97 4.32 -17.19
C GLY A 181 4.05 4.81 -18.30
N GLY A 182 3.50 6.00 -18.10
CA GLY A 182 2.60 6.67 -19.03
C GLY A 182 1.55 7.53 -18.32
N THR A 183 0.56 7.93 -19.10
CA THR A 183 -0.62 8.67 -18.62
C THR A 183 -1.80 7.70 -18.50
N VAL A 184 -2.57 7.81 -17.42
CA VAL A 184 -3.84 7.12 -17.22
C VAL A 184 -4.93 8.16 -16.98
N THR A 185 -5.92 8.20 -17.86
CA THR A 185 -7.04 9.14 -17.78
C THR A 185 -8.20 8.49 -17.03
N MET A 186 -8.27 8.67 -15.70
CA MET A 186 -9.24 7.93 -14.84
C MET A 186 -10.70 8.15 -15.23
N ALA A 187 -11.05 9.34 -15.72
CA ALA A 187 -12.39 9.64 -16.23
C ALA A 187 -12.85 8.61 -17.27
N ASN A 188 -11.98 8.23 -18.21
CA ASN A 188 -12.32 7.30 -19.29
C ASN A 188 -12.67 5.90 -18.76
N HIS A 189 -11.94 5.43 -17.74
CA HIS A 189 -12.20 4.15 -17.09
C HIS A 189 -13.51 4.18 -16.29
N PHE A 190 -13.70 5.21 -15.47
CA PHE A 190 -14.89 5.36 -14.65
C PHE A 190 -16.16 5.51 -15.49
N ASP A 191 -16.09 6.26 -16.59
CA ASP A 191 -17.22 6.40 -17.52
C ASP A 191 -17.53 5.09 -18.25
N ALA A 192 -16.51 4.33 -18.66
CA ALA A 192 -16.70 3.02 -19.29
C ALA A 192 -17.34 2.02 -18.32
N TRP A 193 -16.87 1.97 -17.07
CA TRP A 193 -17.47 1.16 -16.01
C TRP A 193 -18.92 1.53 -15.75
N LYS A 194 -19.21 2.83 -15.59
CA LYS A 194 -20.57 3.33 -15.37
C LYS A 194 -21.50 2.96 -16.53
N LYS A 195 -21.05 3.13 -17.77
CA LYS A 195 -21.82 2.73 -18.98
C LYS A 195 -22.14 1.23 -19.01
N ALA A 196 -21.26 0.41 -18.45
CA ALA A 196 -21.45 -1.03 -18.34
C ALA A 196 -22.20 -1.47 -17.07
N GLY A 197 -22.74 -0.53 -16.28
CA GLY A 197 -23.49 -0.82 -15.05
C GLY A 197 -22.62 -1.08 -13.82
N LEU A 198 -21.31 -0.83 -13.89
CA LEU A 198 -20.39 -0.92 -12.76
C LEU A 198 -20.30 0.46 -12.08
N VAL A 199 -21.01 0.63 -10.97
CA VAL A 199 -21.14 1.93 -10.29
C VAL A 199 -20.16 2.02 -9.13
N LEU A 200 -19.33 3.06 -9.13
CA LEU A 200 -18.50 3.43 -7.99
C LEU A 200 -19.30 4.33 -7.03
N GLY A 201 -19.16 4.07 -5.73
CA GLY A 201 -19.67 4.94 -4.68
C GLY A 201 -18.77 6.15 -4.41
N THR A 202 -18.74 6.60 -3.16
CA THR A 202 -17.84 7.67 -2.70
C THR A 202 -16.40 7.19 -2.71
N MET A 203 -15.56 7.78 -3.58
CA MET A 203 -14.15 7.41 -3.70
C MET A 203 -13.37 7.68 -2.40
N ASP A 204 -12.62 6.68 -1.96
CA ASP A 204 -11.63 6.74 -0.87
C ASP A 204 -10.25 7.00 -1.48
N TYR A 205 -9.14 6.43 -0.98
CA TYR A 205 -7.82 6.69 -1.57
C TYR A 205 -7.65 6.16 -3.01
N LEU A 206 -6.68 6.73 -3.71
CA LEU A 206 -6.24 6.35 -5.05
C LEU A 206 -4.73 6.44 -5.15
N ILE A 207 -4.06 5.35 -5.52
CA ILE A 207 -2.59 5.28 -5.62
C ILE A 207 -2.16 4.60 -6.93
N VAL A 208 -0.95 4.89 -7.39
CA VAL A 208 -0.23 4.00 -8.30
C VAL A 208 0.42 2.95 -7.42
N ALA A 209 -0.09 1.71 -7.50
CA ALA A 209 0.26 0.61 -6.61
C ALA A 209 1.10 -0.43 -7.30
N THR A 210 2.07 -0.94 -6.54
CA THR A 210 2.73 -2.21 -6.75
C THR A 210 2.12 -3.24 -5.82
N GLU A 211 1.70 -4.37 -6.38
CA GLU A 211 1.19 -5.52 -5.65
C GLU A 211 2.05 -6.75 -5.97
N GLY A 212 2.37 -7.54 -4.95
CA GLY A 212 3.05 -8.81 -5.12
C GLY A 212 2.32 -9.90 -4.36
N TYR A 213 2.07 -11.03 -5.02
CA TYR A 213 1.34 -12.16 -4.47
C TYR A 213 2.14 -13.44 -4.67
N GLN A 214 2.49 -14.15 -3.60
CA GLN A 214 3.25 -15.42 -3.65
C GLN A 214 4.49 -15.33 -4.56
N SER A 215 5.23 -14.23 -4.46
CA SER A 215 6.30 -13.91 -5.42
C SER A 215 7.45 -13.12 -4.81
N SER A 216 8.42 -12.80 -5.66
CA SER A 216 9.57 -11.94 -5.37
C SER A 216 9.76 -10.96 -6.52
N GLY A 217 10.27 -9.76 -6.23
CA GLY A 217 10.47 -8.72 -7.22
C GLY A 217 10.87 -7.37 -6.64
N SER A 218 10.83 -6.36 -7.50
CA SER A 218 11.11 -4.97 -7.14
C SER A 218 10.39 -3.99 -8.05
N SER A 219 10.15 -2.78 -7.53
CA SER A 219 9.69 -1.65 -8.32
C SER A 219 10.29 -0.34 -7.82
N SER A 220 10.35 0.64 -8.69
CA SER A 220 10.64 2.04 -8.36
C SER A 220 9.77 2.90 -9.23
N ILE A 221 8.79 3.58 -8.62
CA ILE A 221 7.72 4.28 -9.34
C ILE A 221 7.66 5.72 -8.87
N THR A 222 7.46 6.65 -9.81
CA THR A 222 7.22 8.06 -9.51
C THR A 222 5.86 8.49 -10.06
N VAL A 223 5.03 9.06 -9.20
CA VAL A 223 3.70 9.59 -9.51
C VAL A 223 3.76 11.11 -9.66
N SER A 224 3.03 11.66 -10.62
CA SER A 224 2.94 13.11 -10.90
C SER A 224 1.60 13.53 -11.49
#